data_AF-A0A9P2R632-F1
#
_entry.id   AF-A0A9P2R632-F1
#
_cell.length_a   1.000
_cell.length_b   1.000
_cell.length_c   1.000
_cell.angle_alpha   90.00
_cell.angle_beta   90.00
_cell.angle_gamma   90.00
#
_symmetry.space_group_name_H-M   'P 1'
#
loop_
_entity.id
_entity.type
_entity.pdbx_description
1 polymer ?
#
loop_
_entity_poly.entity_id
_entity_poly.type
_entity_poly.pdbx_seq_one_letter_code
_entity_poly.pdbx_strand_id
1 'polypeptide(L)'
;MAKDLKTLALARLSGFRHKTVKVPEWRNVSVVLREPSAEAWYLWQEVLNGDGEDDDTLSVVAKTRRNLEADVTLFCDVLCDTDLQRVFTPDDREQVLA
;
A
#
# COMPACT_ATOMS: atom_id res chain seq x y z
N MET A 1 10.73 -19.22 -26.92
CA MET A 1 11.74 -18.14 -27.02
C MET A 1 11.67 -17.31 -25.76
N ALA A 2 12.81 -17.00 -25.14
CA ALA A 2 12.83 -16.05 -24.03
C ALA A 2 12.41 -14.67 -24.54
N LYS A 3 11.49 -14.00 -23.84
CA LYS A 3 11.17 -12.59 -24.14
C LYS A 3 12.43 -11.76 -23.94
N ASP A 4 12.68 -10.79 -24.81
CA ASP A 4 13.79 -9.86 -24.61
C ASP A 4 13.57 -9.01 -23.35
N LEU A 5 14.65 -8.50 -22.77
CA LEU A 5 14.62 -7.78 -21.50
C LEU A 5 13.69 -6.56 -21.53
N LYS A 6 13.62 -5.84 -22.67
CA LYS A 6 12.74 -4.67 -22.78
C LYS A 6 11.28 -5.10 -22.73
N THR A 7 10.90 -6.20 -23.36
CA THR A 7 9.55 -6.76 -23.26
C THR A 7 9.20 -7.15 -21.82
N LEU A 8 10.14 -7.71 -21.05
CA LEU A 8 9.92 -8.01 -19.63
C LEU A 8 9.78 -6.73 -18.80
N ALA A 9 10.62 -5.73 -19.04
CA ALA A 9 10.61 -4.45 -18.33
C ALA A 9 9.42 -3.55 -18.67
N LEU A 10 8.74 -3.76 -19.81
CA LEU A 10 7.52 -3.03 -20.20
C LEU A 10 6.22 -3.77 -19.86
N ALA A 11 6.32 -4.99 -19.31
CA ALA A 11 5.14 -5.73 -18.89
C ALA A 11 4.38 -4.99 -17.78
N ARG A 12 3.07 -5.23 -17.66
CA ARG A 12 2.26 -4.60 -16.63
C ARG A 12 2.82 -4.91 -15.23
N LEU A 13 3.00 -3.85 -14.42
CA LEU A 13 3.63 -3.88 -13.09
C LEU A 13 5.07 -4.43 -13.04
N SER A 14 5.79 -4.51 -14.16
CA SER A 14 7.23 -4.84 -14.18
C SER A 14 8.08 -3.89 -13.34
N GLY A 15 7.59 -2.66 -13.13
CA GLY A 15 8.21 -1.65 -12.28
C GLY A 15 8.08 -1.92 -10.78
N PHE A 16 7.33 -2.95 -10.37
CA PHE A 16 7.13 -3.32 -8.98
C PHE A 16 7.56 -4.77 -8.75
N ARG A 17 8.31 -5.01 -7.69
CA ARG A 17 8.44 -6.34 -7.09
C ARG A 17 7.08 -6.73 -6.53
N HIS A 18 6.63 -7.93 -6.86
CA HIS A 18 5.36 -8.46 -6.36
C HIS A 18 5.40 -9.96 -6.16
N LYS A 19 4.49 -10.47 -5.33
CA LYS A 19 4.28 -11.90 -5.09
C LYS A 19 2.80 -12.21 -4.89
N THR A 20 2.39 -13.40 -5.30
CA THR A 20 1.05 -13.91 -4.99
C THR A 20 1.05 -14.57 -3.62
N VAL A 21 0.06 -14.26 -2.79
CA VAL A 21 -0.10 -14.79 -1.43
C VAL A 21 -1.53 -15.30 -1.28
N LYS A 22 -1.72 -16.42 -0.58
CA LYS A 22 -3.04 -16.87 -0.12
C LYS A 22 -3.27 -16.34 1.29
N VAL A 23 -4.44 -15.77 1.54
CA VAL A 23 -4.82 -15.23 2.86
C VAL A 23 -5.82 -16.19 3.52
N PRO A 24 -5.40 -17.01 4.51
CA PRO A 24 -6.27 -18.01 5.13
C PRO A 24 -7.55 -17.42 5.74
N GLU A 25 -7.42 -16.28 6.40
CA GLU A 25 -8.49 -15.55 7.07
C GLU A 25 -9.55 -15.05 6.08
N TRP A 26 -9.17 -14.85 4.81
CA TRP A 26 -10.07 -14.46 3.73
C TRP A 26 -10.48 -15.66 2.89
N ARG A 27 -10.72 -16.80 3.53
CA ARG A 27 -11.11 -18.08 2.88
C ARG A 27 -10.08 -18.56 1.85
N ASN A 28 -8.80 -18.34 2.13
CA ASN A 28 -7.66 -18.71 1.27
C ASN A 28 -7.69 -18.03 -0.12
N VAL A 29 -8.31 -16.84 -0.25
CA VAL A 29 -8.26 -16.05 -1.50
C VAL A 29 -6.81 -15.70 -1.84
N SER A 30 -6.49 -15.81 -3.13
CA SER A 30 -5.20 -15.37 -3.68
C SER A 30 -5.24 -13.87 -3.95
N VAL A 31 -4.23 -13.15 -3.46
CA VAL A 31 -4.00 -11.73 -3.71
C VAL A 31 -2.59 -11.53 -4.23
N VAL A 32 -2.33 -10.39 -4.87
CA VAL A 32 -0.97 -9.97 -5.22
C VAL A 32 -0.55 -8.86 -4.28
N LEU A 33 0.57 -9.06 -3.60
CA LEU A 33 1.25 -8.01 -2.83
C LEU A 33 2.38 -7.45 -3.66
N ARG A 34 2.36 -6.14 -3.91
CA ARG A 34 3.48 -5.42 -4.53
C ARG A 34 4.17 -4.51 -3.53
N GLU A 35 5.36 -4.02 -3.88
CA GLU A 35 5.97 -2.93 -3.12
C GLU A 35 5.18 -1.61 -3.28
N PRO A 36 5.24 -0.71 -2.28
CA PRO A 36 4.55 0.59 -2.38
C PRO A 36 5.11 1.43 -3.52
N SER A 37 4.24 2.24 -4.11
CA SER A 37 4.64 3.25 -5.10
C SER A 37 5.33 4.43 -4.45
N ALA A 38 6.08 5.21 -5.23
CA ALA A 38 6.68 6.45 -4.75
C ALA A 38 5.61 7.45 -4.26
N GLU A 39 4.46 7.49 -4.92
CA GLU A 39 3.30 8.29 -4.50
C GLU A 39 2.77 7.83 -3.13
N ALA A 40 2.62 6.52 -2.92
CA ALA A 40 2.19 6.00 -1.63
C ALA A 40 3.20 6.27 -0.50
N TRP A 41 4.50 6.19 -0.79
CA TRP A 41 5.54 6.59 0.18
C TRP A 41 5.46 8.08 0.53
N TYR A 42 5.21 8.93 -0.47
CA TYR A 42 5.04 10.35 -0.26
C TYR A 42 3.83 10.64 0.64
N LEU A 43 2.66 10.06 0.34
CA LEU A 43 1.44 10.21 1.13
C LEU A 43 1.62 9.66 2.56
N TRP A 44 2.30 8.52 2.72
CA TRP A 44 2.64 7.97 4.04
C TRP A 44 3.47 8.95 4.86
N GLN A 45 4.45 9.60 4.24
CA GLN A 45 5.29 10.59 4.92
C GLN A 45 4.51 11.87 5.25
N GLU A 46 3.61 12.33 4.37
CA GLU A 46 2.71 13.44 4.68
C GLU A 46 1.82 13.13 5.89
N VAL A 47 1.24 11.92 5.95
CA VAL A 47 0.43 11.50 7.10
C VAL A 47 1.27 11.46 8.38
N LEU A 48 2.49 10.93 8.32
CA LEU A 48 3.35 10.88 9.51
C LEU A 48 3.86 12.25 9.97
N ASN A 49 4.13 13.17 9.05
CA ASN A 49 4.57 14.50 9.42
C ASN A 49 3.41 15.36 9.97
N GLY A 50 2.16 15.03 9.60
CA GLY A 50 0.98 15.81 9.97
C GLY A 50 1.08 17.27 9.51
N ASP A 51 0.41 18.17 10.22
CA ASP A 51 0.38 19.61 9.91
C ASP A 51 1.64 20.37 10.40
N GLY A 52 2.75 19.66 10.65
CA GLY A 52 3.97 20.24 11.21
C GLY A 52 3.94 20.43 12.73
N GLU A 53 3.04 19.74 13.43
CA GLU A 53 3.09 19.64 14.88
C GLU A 53 4.31 18.83 15.31
N ASP A 54 5.05 19.36 16.30
CA ASP A 54 6.23 18.68 16.83
C ASP A 54 5.81 17.36 17.47
N ASP A 55 6.43 16.25 17.06
CA ASP A 55 6.00 14.91 17.48
C ASP A 55 6.00 14.79 19.01
N ASP A 56 6.91 15.47 19.69
CA ASP A 56 7.01 15.46 21.16
C ASP A 56 5.81 16.12 21.88
N THR A 57 4.96 16.84 21.16
CA THR A 57 3.74 17.46 21.71
C THR A 57 2.50 16.57 21.59
N LEU A 58 2.54 15.55 20.72
CA LEU A 58 1.41 14.66 20.50
C LEU A 58 1.27 13.65 21.65
N SER A 59 0.02 13.45 22.09
CA SER A 59 -0.30 12.34 22.99
C SER A 59 0.02 10.99 22.33
N VAL A 60 0.29 9.97 23.13
CA VAL A 60 0.53 8.60 22.64
C VAL A 60 -0.62 8.12 21.76
N VAL A 61 -1.86 8.40 22.14
CA VAL A 61 -3.06 8.01 21.36
C VAL A 61 -3.08 8.69 20.00
N ALA A 62 -2.73 9.98 19.93
CA ALA A 62 -2.67 10.71 18.67
C ALA A 62 -1.56 10.17 17.75
N LYS A 63 -0.37 9.86 18.29
CA LYS A 63 0.71 9.21 17.54
C LYS A 63 0.28 7.85 16.99
N THR A 64 -0.36 7.02 17.81
CA THR A 64 -0.86 5.71 17.38
C THR A 64 -1.89 5.84 16.26
N ARG A 65 -2.82 6.79 16.37
CA ARG A 65 -3.83 7.02 15.33
C ARG A 65 -3.19 7.45 14.01
N ARG A 66 -2.23 8.38 14.04
CA ARG A 66 -1.49 8.84 12.86
C ARG A 66 -0.69 7.72 12.20
N ASN A 67 -0.01 6.89 12.99
CA ASN A 67 0.72 5.73 12.46
C ASN A 67 -0.23 4.73 11.79
N LEU A 68 -1.39 4.45 12.41
CA LEU A 68 -2.40 3.57 11.82
C LEU A 68 -2.92 4.13 10.48
N GLU A 69 -3.17 5.44 10.42
CA GLU A 69 -3.57 6.12 9.18
C GLU A 69 -2.51 6.04 8.07
N ALA A 70 -1.23 6.09 8.45
CA ALA A 70 -0.12 5.90 7.54
C ALA A 70 -0.04 4.43 7.05
N ASP A 71 -0.19 3.47 7.95
CA ASP A 71 -0.20 2.04 7.61
C ASP A 71 -1.33 1.69 6.64
N VAL A 72 -2.55 2.22 6.86
CA VAL A 72 -3.67 2.06 5.93
C VAL A 72 -3.36 2.64 4.55
N THR A 73 -2.67 3.79 4.49
CA THR A 73 -2.25 4.41 3.22
C THR A 73 -1.37 3.46 2.40
N LEU A 74 -0.38 2.83 3.03
CA LEU A 74 0.45 1.83 2.35
C LEU A 74 -0.34 0.56 2.02
N PHE A 75 -1.19 0.09 2.93
CA PHE A 75 -2.00 -1.11 2.72
C PHE A 75 -2.91 -1.00 1.49
N CYS A 76 -3.60 0.14 1.33
CA CYS A 76 -4.45 0.42 0.18
C CYS A 76 -3.65 0.42 -1.15
N ASP A 77 -2.37 0.80 -1.12
CA ASP A 77 -1.52 0.82 -2.30
C ASP A 77 -1.00 -0.58 -2.67
N VAL A 78 -0.54 -1.37 -1.68
CA VAL A 78 0.19 -2.62 -1.92
C VAL A 78 -0.71 -3.82 -2.23
N LEU A 79 -1.98 -3.79 -1.82
CA LEU A 79 -2.91 -4.90 -2.02
C LEU A 79 -3.56 -4.83 -3.41
N CYS A 80 -3.24 -5.82 -4.24
CA CYS A 80 -3.84 -6.00 -5.55
C CYS A 80 -4.62 -7.32 -5.66
N ASP A 81 -5.59 -7.37 -6.56
CA ASP A 81 -6.23 -8.60 -7.00
C ASP A 81 -5.30 -9.43 -7.92
N THR A 82 -5.78 -10.59 -8.37
CA THR A 82 -5.02 -11.47 -9.27
C THR A 82 -4.84 -10.91 -10.68
N ASP A 83 -5.64 -9.91 -11.06
CA ASP A 83 -5.53 -9.20 -12.33
C ASP A 83 -4.60 -7.98 -12.22
N LEU A 84 -3.85 -7.87 -11.12
CA LEU A 84 -2.88 -6.81 -10.84
C LEU A 84 -3.50 -5.42 -10.71
N GLN A 85 -4.76 -5.32 -10.30
CA GLN A 85 -5.43 -4.06 -10.00
C GLN A 85 -5.44 -3.81 -8.48
N ARG A 86 -5.26 -2.55 -8.07
CA ARG A 86 -5.42 -2.19 -6.65
C ARG A 86 -6.85 -2.53 -6.22
N VAL A 87 -6.97 -3.20 -5.07
CA VAL A 87 -8.29 -3.56 -4.51
C VAL A 87 -9.03 -2.32 -4.02
N PHE A 88 -8.29 -1.36 -3.48
CA PHE A 88 -8.83 -0.14 -2.90
C PHE A 88 -8.58 1.06 -3.80
N THR A 89 -9.54 1.98 -3.74
CA THR A 89 -9.43 3.35 -4.23
C THR A 89 -9.08 4.27 -3.06
N PRO A 90 -8.65 5.52 -3.32
CA PRO A 90 -8.41 6.50 -2.25
C PRO A 90 -9.62 6.72 -1.34
N ASP A 91 -10.84 6.60 -1.86
CA ASP A 91 -12.09 6.84 -1.12
C ASP A 91 -12.41 5.73 -0.10
N ASP A 92 -11.76 4.56 -0.23
CA ASP A 92 -11.97 3.43 0.68
C ASP A 92 -11.18 3.58 1.99
N ARG A 93 -10.24 4.54 2.07
CA ARG A 93 -9.30 4.69 3.19
C ARG A 93 -9.98 4.78 4.55
N GLU A 94 -11.05 5.58 4.66
CA GLU A 94 -11.78 5.72 5.93
C GLU A 94 -12.47 4.43 6.35
N GLN A 95 -12.97 3.63 5.40
CA GLN A 95 -13.63 2.35 5.68
C GLN A 95 -12.62 1.28 6.12
N VAL A 96 -11.40 1.33 5.59
CA VAL A 96 -10.32 0.40 5.98
C VAL A 96 -9.75 0.74 7.36
N LEU A 97 -9.82 2.02 7.77
CA LEU A 97 -9.35 2.51 9.07
C LEU A 97 -10.30 2.19 10.24
N ALA A 98 -11.53 1.75 9.93
CA ALA A 98 -12.65 1.58 10.87
C ALA A 98 -12.41 0.54 11.97
#